data_AF-A0A3E2VUR8-F1
#
_entry.id   AF-A0A3E2VUR8-F1
#
_cell.length_a   1.000
_cell.length_b   1.000
_cell.length_c   1.000
_cell.angle_alpha   90.00
_cell.angle_beta   90.00
_cell.angle_gamma   90.00
#
_symmetry.space_group_name_H-M   'P 1'
#
loop_
_entity.id
_entity.type
_entity.pdbx_description
1 polymer ?
#
loop_
_entity_poly.entity_id
_entity_poly.type
_entity_poly.pdbx_seq_one_letter_code
_entity_poly.pdbx_strand_id
1 'polypeptide(L)'
;MQKEELVLRFEGENDIDLETLAKSLNSTSIIAKELASELVGENEYCKIIVKNIQPGSFKMVIQTIVENVAAVMPLLEPLPSIIKGAKEIFDLKKNLKDENPKSITVNGDYVNVESNNGTINVINRVVFDAYTSTDKIEKAISSLSTAVFNDRTRSGLEISFNEKDGSKSSIQMNKNDLCKMSHELDVTSFSQDMEERESVVFIKVVKPDLVGKTKWTVYRDTQKITCDILDEGFLKKVRNGDILFKGMMLMKVKLLSRYKILDNGLPDNTVKAIYKISEVLEIEIDNKMVNVAEK
;
A
#
# COMPACT_ATOMS: atom_id res chain seq x y z
N MET A 1 3.84 -21.21 10.15
CA MET A 1 3.21 -19.95 10.59
C MET A 1 4.32 -18.99 10.99
N GLN A 2 4.58 -17.97 10.18
CA GLN A 2 5.51 -16.90 10.53
C GLN A 2 4.74 -15.80 11.27
N LYS A 3 5.34 -15.24 12.32
CA LYS A 3 4.76 -14.15 13.12
C LYS A 3 5.76 -13.03 13.19
N GLU A 4 5.31 -11.84 12.86
CA GLU A 4 6.04 -10.60 13.04
C GLU A 4 5.16 -9.64 13.82
N GLU A 5 5.77 -8.67 14.48
CA GLU A 5 5.02 -7.75 15.33
C GLU A 5 5.46 -6.31 15.09
N LEU A 6 4.50 -5.45 14.74
CA LEU A 6 4.66 -4.00 14.84
C LEU A 6 4.02 -3.54 16.15
N VAL A 7 4.76 -2.74 16.91
CA VAL A 7 4.41 -2.27 18.24
C VAL A 7 4.35 -0.75 18.25
N LEU A 8 3.16 -0.16 18.33
CA LEU A 8 3.02 1.28 18.61
C LEU A 8 3.10 1.53 20.11
N ARG A 9 3.85 2.54 20.54
CA ARG A 9 3.96 2.98 21.93
C ARG A 9 3.78 4.50 21.98
N PHE A 10 2.63 4.96 22.50
CA PHE A 10 2.28 6.39 22.60
C PHE A 10 2.84 6.99 23.89
N GLU A 11 3.89 7.79 23.78
CA GLU A 11 4.54 8.40 24.96
C GLU A 11 3.67 9.51 25.55
N GLY A 12 3.62 9.64 26.89
CA GLY A 12 2.76 10.58 27.58
C GLY A 12 2.04 9.95 28.77
N GLU A 13 0.83 10.44 29.07
CA GLU A 13 -0.04 9.94 30.14
C GLU A 13 -0.49 8.48 29.89
N ASN A 14 -1.05 7.82 30.91
CA ASN A 14 -1.38 6.39 30.85
C ASN A 14 -2.68 6.08 30.07
N ASP A 15 -3.49 7.10 29.82
CA ASP A 15 -4.67 7.05 28.94
C ASP A 15 -4.30 7.55 27.54
N ILE A 16 -5.24 7.43 26.61
CA ILE A 16 -5.11 7.92 25.23
C ILE A 16 -6.47 8.43 24.79
N ASP A 17 -6.50 9.55 24.07
CA ASP A 17 -7.73 10.04 23.47
C ASP A 17 -8.28 9.00 22.48
N LEU A 18 -9.60 8.81 22.49
CA LEU A 18 -10.27 7.79 21.68
C LEU A 18 -10.09 8.05 20.18
N GLU A 19 -10.09 9.31 19.76
CA GLU A 19 -9.89 9.70 18.38
C GLU A 19 -8.44 9.46 17.94
N THR A 20 -7.47 9.81 18.80
CA THR A 20 -6.04 9.49 18.57
C THR A 20 -5.85 7.99 18.37
N LEU A 21 -6.44 7.18 19.24
CA LEU A 21 -6.34 5.73 19.16
C LEU A 21 -7.00 5.18 17.89
N ALA A 22 -8.23 5.59 17.60
CA ALA A 22 -8.98 5.11 16.44
C ALA A 22 -8.30 5.46 15.12
N LYS A 23 -7.82 6.70 14.98
CA LYS A 23 -7.05 7.14 13.81
C LYS A 23 -5.76 6.34 13.67
N SER A 24 -5.03 6.15 14.76
CA SER A 24 -3.78 5.37 14.74
C SER A 24 -4.01 3.93 14.30
N LEU A 25 -5.02 3.26 14.86
CA LEU A 25 -5.44 1.91 14.47
C LEU A 25 -5.77 1.83 12.98
N ASN A 26 -6.58 2.78 12.49
CA ASN A 26 -7.00 2.81 11.10
C ASN A 26 -5.82 3.03 10.15
N SER A 27 -4.97 4.01 10.43
CA SER A 27 -3.76 4.30 9.67
C SER A 27 -2.83 3.09 9.59
N THR A 28 -2.55 2.44 10.73
CA THR A 28 -1.68 1.26 10.71
C THR A 28 -2.32 0.08 9.99
N SER A 29 -3.65 -0.08 10.06
CA SER A 29 -4.34 -1.06 9.23
C SER A 29 -4.22 -0.75 7.74
N ILE A 30 -4.27 0.52 7.31
CA ILE A 30 -4.12 0.90 5.90
C ILE A 30 -2.70 0.57 5.44
N ILE A 31 -1.67 1.00 6.17
CA ILE A 31 -0.26 0.75 5.84
C ILE A 31 -0.02 -0.75 5.65
N ALA A 32 -0.45 -1.57 6.62
CA ALA A 32 -0.24 -3.02 6.56
C ALA A 32 -1.02 -3.68 5.41
N LYS A 33 -2.23 -3.21 5.08
CA LYS A 33 -3.04 -3.75 3.96
C LYS A 33 -2.46 -3.39 2.59
N GLU A 34 -2.03 -2.15 2.41
CA GLU A 34 -1.43 -1.69 1.16
C GLU A 34 -0.11 -2.44 0.91
N LEU A 35 0.75 -2.58 1.93
CA LEU A 35 1.96 -3.41 1.83
C LEU A 35 1.64 -4.88 1.58
N ALA A 36 0.64 -5.45 2.27
CA ALA A 36 0.23 -6.83 2.04
C ALA A 36 -0.23 -7.05 0.60
N SER A 37 -0.89 -6.06 -0.02
CA SER A 37 -1.39 -6.19 -1.40
C SER A 37 -0.28 -6.34 -2.45
N GLU A 38 0.94 -5.93 -2.12
CA GLU A 38 2.12 -6.03 -2.99
C GLU A 38 3.10 -7.13 -2.57
N LEU A 39 3.26 -7.36 -1.26
CA LEU A 39 4.28 -8.25 -0.70
C LEU A 39 3.80 -9.67 -0.41
N VAL A 40 2.48 -9.92 -0.46
CA VAL A 40 1.88 -11.22 -0.14
C VAL A 40 1.43 -11.91 -1.43
N GLY A 41 1.77 -13.19 -1.57
CA GLY A 41 1.42 -13.97 -2.75
C GLY A 41 -0.09 -14.14 -2.93
N GLU A 42 -0.56 -14.39 -4.16
CA GLU A 42 -1.99 -14.52 -4.47
C GLU A 42 -2.71 -15.63 -3.67
N ASN A 43 -1.96 -16.64 -3.21
CA ASN A 43 -2.46 -17.77 -2.42
C ASN A 43 -2.21 -17.62 -0.92
N GLU A 44 -1.78 -16.45 -0.49
CA GLU A 44 -1.42 -16.16 0.90
C GLU A 44 -2.46 -15.21 1.52
N TYR A 45 -2.99 -15.61 2.67
CA TYR A 45 -3.87 -14.75 3.46
C TYR A 45 -3.05 -13.93 4.43
N CYS A 46 -3.28 -12.62 4.55
CA CYS A 46 -2.71 -11.77 5.59
C CYS A 46 -3.78 -11.34 6.59
N LYS A 47 -3.69 -11.88 7.82
CA LYS A 47 -4.50 -11.42 8.95
C LYS A 47 -3.78 -10.31 9.70
N ILE A 48 -4.47 -9.23 10.05
CA ILE A 48 -3.97 -8.14 10.92
C ILE A 48 -4.83 -8.16 12.19
N ILE A 49 -4.21 -8.39 13.35
CA ILE A 49 -4.90 -8.44 14.65
C ILE A 49 -4.21 -7.55 15.68
N VAL A 50 -4.99 -7.00 16.61
CA VAL A 50 -4.50 -6.34 17.83
C VAL A 50 -4.52 -7.35 18.97
N LYS A 51 -3.37 -7.62 19.62
CA LYS A 51 -3.30 -8.63 20.69
C LYS A 51 -3.48 -8.11 22.11
N ASN A 52 -2.92 -6.94 22.41
CA ASN A 52 -2.86 -6.45 23.78
C ASN A 52 -3.02 -4.92 23.78
N ILE A 53 -3.57 -4.41 24.87
CA ILE A 53 -3.65 -2.98 25.19
C ILE A 53 -3.22 -2.91 26.65
N GLN A 54 -2.03 -2.36 26.92
CA GLN A 54 -1.46 -2.30 28.27
C GLN A 54 -1.53 -0.87 28.83
N PRO A 55 -1.80 -0.68 30.14
CA PRO A 55 -1.72 0.63 30.80
C PRO A 55 -0.30 1.20 30.73
N GLY A 56 -0.19 2.52 30.54
CA GLY A 56 1.04 3.15 30.09
C GLY A 56 1.01 3.40 28.60
N SER A 57 2.14 3.78 28.02
CA SER A 57 2.25 4.10 26.60
C SER A 57 1.61 3.01 25.73
N PHE A 58 0.40 3.30 25.22
CA PHE A 58 -0.54 2.32 24.72
C PHE A 58 0.14 1.39 23.70
N LYS A 59 0.28 0.10 24.04
CA LYS A 59 1.08 -0.85 23.26
C LYS A 59 0.20 -1.65 22.30
N MET A 60 0.30 -1.42 20.99
CA MET A 60 -0.49 -2.18 19.99
C MET A 60 0.38 -3.16 19.23
N VAL A 61 0.11 -4.47 19.35
CA VAL A 61 0.84 -5.52 18.61
C VAL A 61 0.06 -5.92 17.36
N ILE A 62 0.59 -5.61 16.18
CA ILE A 62 0.06 -6.04 14.88
C ILE A 62 0.81 -7.27 14.40
N GLN A 63 0.09 -8.39 14.30
CA GLN A 63 0.64 -9.63 13.78
C GLN A 63 0.18 -9.87 12.35
N THR A 64 1.11 -10.15 11.44
CA THR A 64 0.84 -10.72 10.11
C THR A 64 0.96 -12.25 10.19
N ILE A 65 -0.03 -12.96 9.64
CA ILE A 65 -0.02 -14.42 9.50
C ILE A 65 -0.12 -14.68 8.02
N VAL A 66 0.85 -15.40 7.45
CA VAL A 66 0.84 -15.89 6.06
C VAL A 66 0.64 -17.41 6.10
N GLU A 67 -0.49 -17.87 5.54
CA GLU A 67 -0.81 -19.29 5.39
C GLU A 67 -0.67 -19.68 3.91
N ASN A 68 0.10 -20.73 3.65
CA ASN A 68 0.42 -21.19 2.30
C ASN A 68 -0.65 -22.22 1.89
N VAL A 69 -1.54 -21.87 0.96
CA VAL A 69 -2.47 -22.84 0.36
C VAL A 69 -1.66 -23.61 -0.70
N ALA A 70 -1.37 -24.88 -0.41
CA ALA A 70 -0.43 -25.72 -1.16
C ALA A 70 -0.47 -25.52 -2.69
N ALA A 71 0.63 -25.03 -3.27
CA ALA A 71 0.99 -25.26 -4.67
C ALA A 71 2.47 -24.98 -4.89
N VAL A 72 3.11 -25.89 -5.63
CA VAL A 72 4.50 -25.86 -6.10
C VAL A 72 4.77 -24.55 -6.86
N MET A 73 5.67 -23.69 -6.37
CA MET A 73 6.23 -22.58 -7.15
C MET A 73 7.77 -22.61 -7.13
N PRO A 74 8.43 -22.15 -8.21
CA PRO A 74 9.89 -22.11 -8.30
C PRO A 74 10.46 -21.12 -7.28
N LEU A 75 11.75 -21.24 -6.95
CA LEU A 75 12.52 -20.31 -6.11
C LEU A 75 12.41 -18.88 -6.67
N LEU A 76 11.38 -18.14 -6.27
CA LEU A 76 11.42 -16.69 -6.27
C LEU A 76 12.19 -16.27 -5.02
N GLU A 77 13.03 -15.24 -5.15
CA GLU A 77 13.69 -14.68 -3.98
C GLU A 77 12.64 -14.25 -2.93
N PRO A 78 12.91 -14.46 -1.64
CA PRO A 78 11.95 -14.15 -0.59
C PRO A 78 11.67 -12.64 -0.58
N LEU A 79 10.42 -12.26 -0.88
CA LEU A 79 9.96 -10.89 -0.75
C LEU A 79 10.17 -10.39 0.70
N PRO A 80 10.46 -9.08 0.90
CA PRO A 80 10.47 -8.50 2.23
C PRO A 80 9.15 -8.75 2.94
N SER A 81 9.22 -8.94 4.24
CA SER A 81 8.01 -9.06 5.03
C SER A 81 7.29 -7.72 5.18
N ILE A 82 5.99 -7.76 5.49
CA ILE A 82 5.19 -6.55 5.69
C ILE A 82 5.77 -5.67 6.80
N ILE A 83 6.25 -6.27 7.89
CA ILE A 83 6.79 -5.52 9.03
C ILE A 83 8.14 -4.89 8.68
N LYS A 84 9.00 -5.60 7.93
CA LYS A 84 10.23 -5.03 7.39
C LYS A 84 9.95 -3.89 6.40
N GLY A 85 8.99 -4.07 5.48
CA GLY A 85 8.57 -3.02 4.55
C GLY A 85 8.02 -1.78 5.26
N ALA A 86 7.20 -1.96 6.29
CA ALA A 86 6.70 -0.87 7.11
C ALA A 86 7.84 -0.11 7.80
N LYS A 87 8.82 -0.84 8.35
CA LYS A 87 10.02 -0.24 8.97
C LYS A 87 10.77 0.64 7.98
N GLU A 88 11.09 0.11 6.80
CA GLU A 88 11.83 0.84 5.76
C GLU A 88 11.11 2.13 5.34
N ILE A 89 9.77 2.10 5.21
CA ILE A 89 8.97 3.27 4.87
C ILE A 89 8.91 4.28 6.02
N PHE A 90 8.72 3.85 7.27
CA PHE A 90 8.73 4.76 8.41
C PHE A 90 10.10 5.43 8.60
N ASP A 91 11.19 4.68 8.42
CA ASP A 91 12.56 5.22 8.45
C ASP A 91 12.77 6.24 7.34
N LEU A 92 12.29 5.95 6.12
CA LEU A 92 12.35 6.88 5.00
C LEU A 92 11.59 8.17 5.33
N LYS A 93 10.32 8.06 5.70
CA LYS A 93 9.47 9.22 5.97
C LYS A 93 10.01 10.06 7.11
N LYS A 94 10.55 9.44 8.17
CA LYS A 94 11.19 10.17 9.28
C LYS A 94 12.43 10.94 8.81
N ASN A 95 13.23 10.37 7.92
CA ASN A 95 14.46 11.01 7.44
C ASN A 95 14.18 12.12 6.41
N LEU A 96 13.20 11.92 5.52
CA LEU A 96 12.72 12.93 4.58
C LEU A 96 11.94 14.05 5.26
N LYS A 97 11.25 13.76 6.36
CA LYS A 97 10.41 14.70 7.09
C LYS A 97 9.28 15.22 6.16
N ASP A 98 9.30 16.51 5.89
CA ASP A 98 8.41 17.27 5.03
C ASP A 98 9.08 17.71 3.72
N GLU A 99 10.27 17.19 3.41
CA GLU A 99 11.04 17.53 2.22
C GLU A 99 11.11 16.38 1.22
N ASN A 100 11.09 16.72 -0.07
CA ASN A 100 11.38 15.75 -1.14
C ASN A 100 12.85 15.28 -1.06
N PRO A 101 13.14 14.04 -1.52
CA PRO A 101 14.50 13.54 -1.58
C PRO A 101 15.37 14.38 -2.51
N LYS A 102 16.65 14.49 -2.15
CA LYS A 102 17.69 15.12 -2.97
C LYS A 102 18.02 14.26 -4.19
N SER A 103 18.10 12.94 -4.00
CA SER A 103 18.35 11.98 -5.07
C SER A 103 17.70 10.63 -4.78
N ILE A 104 17.35 9.91 -5.84
CA ILE A 104 16.81 8.55 -5.79
C ILE A 104 17.60 7.74 -6.82
N THR A 105 18.27 6.69 -6.37
CA THR A 105 19.12 5.85 -7.23
C THR A 105 18.77 4.39 -7.05
N VAL A 106 18.40 3.72 -8.13
CA VAL A 106 18.08 2.28 -8.14
C VAL A 106 19.37 1.46 -8.26
N ASN A 107 19.58 0.52 -7.35
CA ASN A 107 20.73 -0.39 -7.30
C ASN A 107 20.24 -1.84 -7.17
N GLY A 108 19.87 -2.46 -8.28
CA GLY A 108 19.35 -3.83 -8.30
C GLY A 108 18.01 -3.94 -7.55
N ASP A 109 18.01 -4.73 -6.48
CA ASP A 109 16.83 -4.98 -5.61
C ASP A 109 16.62 -3.92 -4.53
N TYR A 110 17.46 -2.88 -4.51
CA TYR A 110 17.38 -1.80 -3.54
C TYR A 110 17.30 -0.44 -4.21
N VAL A 111 16.69 0.52 -3.51
CA VAL A 111 16.63 1.93 -3.88
C VAL A 111 17.31 2.74 -2.79
N ASN A 112 18.30 3.54 -3.18
CA ASN A 112 18.94 4.50 -2.31
C ASN A 112 18.21 5.83 -2.43
N VAL A 113 17.66 6.32 -1.33
CA VAL A 113 16.99 7.62 -1.26
C VAL A 113 17.80 8.55 -0.37
N GLU A 114 18.38 9.59 -0.96
CA GLU A 114 19.18 10.59 -0.24
C GLU A 114 18.29 11.77 0.17
N SER A 115 18.28 12.10 1.46
CA SER A 115 17.62 13.30 1.98
C SER A 115 18.53 14.54 1.87
N ASN A 116 17.96 15.74 2.00
CA ASN A 116 18.73 16.99 1.92
C ASN A 116 19.79 17.15 3.03
N ASN A 117 19.69 16.38 4.12
CA ASN A 117 20.69 16.36 5.19
C ASN A 117 21.83 15.34 4.95
N GLY A 118 21.82 14.65 3.81
CA GLY A 118 22.84 13.66 3.43
C GLY A 118 22.60 12.25 3.96
N THR A 119 21.52 11.99 4.71
CA THR A 119 21.13 10.64 5.12
C THR A 119 20.64 9.86 3.91
N ILE A 120 21.19 8.65 3.73
CA ILE A 120 20.79 7.70 2.67
C ILE A 120 19.98 6.57 3.29
N ASN A 121 18.72 6.44 2.87
CA ASN A 121 17.87 5.30 3.18
C ASN A 121 18.04 4.25 2.07
N VAL A 122 18.37 3.01 2.46
CA VAL A 122 18.41 1.86 1.55
C VAL A 122 17.13 1.04 1.76
N ILE A 123 16.30 0.96 0.74
CA ILE A 123 14.95 0.38 0.81
C ILE A 123 14.85 -0.73 -0.21
N ASN A 124 14.21 -1.84 0.12
CA ASN A 124 13.95 -2.86 -0.89
C ASN A 124 13.07 -2.27 -2.00
N ARG A 125 13.42 -2.54 -3.25
CA ARG A 125 12.77 -1.95 -4.41
C ARG A 125 11.27 -2.23 -4.47
N VAL A 126 10.83 -3.46 -4.14
CA VAL A 126 9.40 -3.79 -4.14
C VAL A 126 8.64 -3.00 -3.06
N VAL A 127 9.28 -2.74 -1.92
CA VAL A 127 8.71 -1.90 -0.84
C VAL A 127 8.62 -0.43 -1.28
N PHE A 128 9.67 0.08 -1.93
CA PHE A 128 9.69 1.44 -2.46
C PHE A 128 8.62 1.64 -3.54
N ASP A 129 8.47 0.68 -4.45
CA ASP A 129 7.44 0.71 -5.49
C ASP A 129 6.03 0.65 -4.87
N ALA A 130 5.82 -0.19 -3.85
CA ALA A 130 4.57 -0.23 -3.10
C ALA A 130 4.24 1.13 -2.46
N TYR A 131 5.23 1.79 -1.85
CA TYR A 131 5.08 3.11 -1.23
C TYR A 131 4.78 4.23 -2.23
N THR A 132 5.39 4.20 -3.42
CA THR A 132 5.31 5.29 -4.42
C THR A 132 4.24 5.06 -5.50
N SER A 133 3.65 3.86 -5.55
CA SER A 133 2.57 3.50 -6.49
C SER A 133 1.28 4.32 -6.32
N THR A 134 0.98 4.73 -5.08
CA THR A 134 -0.18 5.52 -4.67
C THR A 134 0.21 6.38 -3.47
N ASP A 135 -0.62 7.36 -3.13
CA ASP A 135 -0.44 8.23 -1.95
C ASP A 135 -1.01 7.63 -0.65
N LYS A 136 -1.59 6.42 -0.69
CA LYS A 136 -2.36 5.87 0.44
C LYS A 136 -1.52 5.59 1.68
N ILE A 137 -0.32 5.02 1.50
CA ILE A 137 0.59 4.73 2.62
C ILE A 137 1.08 6.04 3.23
N GLU A 138 1.47 7.02 2.40
CA GLU A 138 1.89 8.33 2.86
C GLU A 138 0.78 9.05 3.65
N LYS A 139 -0.44 9.11 3.09
CA LYS A 139 -1.62 9.66 3.78
C LYS A 139 -1.89 8.98 5.11
N ALA A 140 -1.75 7.66 5.19
CA ALA A 140 -1.93 6.93 6.43
C ALA A 140 -0.86 7.28 7.48
N ILE A 141 0.41 7.42 7.07
CA ILE A 141 1.50 7.85 7.95
C ILE A 141 1.26 9.29 8.43
N SER A 142 0.97 10.22 7.52
CA SER A 142 0.66 11.61 7.88
C SER A 142 -0.55 11.73 8.79
N SER A 143 -1.59 10.91 8.58
CA SER A 143 -2.76 10.85 9.46
C SER A 143 -2.43 10.31 10.86
N LEU A 144 -1.60 9.26 10.95
CA LEU A 144 -1.09 8.73 12.22
C LEU A 144 -0.29 9.81 12.97
N SER A 145 0.65 10.46 12.28
CA SER A 145 1.48 11.52 12.85
C SER A 145 0.65 12.72 13.30
N THR A 146 -0.34 13.13 12.50
CA THR A 146 -1.28 14.21 12.84
C THR A 146 -2.09 13.89 14.10
N ALA A 147 -2.60 12.66 14.21
CA ALA A 147 -3.39 12.23 15.37
C ALA A 147 -2.57 12.35 16.66
N VAL A 148 -1.34 11.80 16.67
CA VAL A 148 -0.47 11.86 17.86
C VAL A 148 0.08 13.27 18.11
N PHE A 149 0.34 14.05 17.06
CA PHE A 149 0.80 15.42 17.18
C PHE A 149 -0.26 16.34 17.80
N ASN A 150 -1.53 16.18 17.43
CA ASN A 150 -2.62 17.01 17.94
C ASN A 150 -3.07 16.62 19.36
N ASP A 151 -2.82 15.38 19.77
CA ASP A 151 -3.07 14.94 21.14
C ASP A 151 -2.09 15.60 22.12
N ARG A 152 -2.60 16.52 22.94
CA ARG A 152 -1.79 17.32 23.89
C ARG A 152 -1.23 16.49 25.04
N THR A 153 -1.80 15.32 25.32
CA THR A 153 -1.33 14.42 26.38
C THR A 153 -0.15 13.56 25.91
N ARG A 154 0.13 13.53 24.61
CA ARG A 154 1.22 12.76 24.02
C ARG A 154 2.49 13.58 23.91
N SER A 155 3.64 12.97 24.20
CA SER A 155 4.97 13.58 24.00
C SER A 155 5.70 13.05 22.76
N GLY A 156 5.27 11.89 22.25
CA GLY A 156 5.93 11.20 21.14
C GLY A 156 5.26 9.89 20.78
N LEU A 157 5.82 9.22 19.77
CA LEU A 157 5.44 7.88 19.32
C LEU A 157 6.71 7.07 19.10
N GLU A 158 6.76 5.87 19.68
CA GLU A 158 7.75 4.86 19.31
C GLU A 158 7.04 3.75 18.55
N ILE A 159 7.63 3.34 17.42
CA ILE A 159 7.19 2.15 16.66
C ILE A 159 8.30 1.12 16.75
N SER A 160 8.06 -0.02 17.40
CA SER A 160 8.99 -1.15 17.40
C SER A 160 8.60 -2.20 16.35
N PHE A 161 9.61 -2.80 15.72
CA PHE A 161 9.46 -3.81 14.69
C PHE A 161 10.18 -5.07 15.17
N ASN A 162 9.45 -6.17 15.31
CA ASN A 162 9.97 -7.49 15.63
C ASN A 162 9.82 -8.37 14.39
N GLU A 163 10.93 -8.65 13.71
CA GLU A 163 10.95 -9.39 12.44
C GLU A 163 11.06 -10.91 12.65
N LYS A 164 10.85 -11.69 11.58
CA LYS A 164 10.86 -13.17 11.61
C LYS A 164 12.15 -13.78 12.13
N ASP A 165 13.28 -13.14 11.88
CA ASP A 165 14.61 -13.61 12.30
C ASP A 165 14.91 -13.31 13.78
N GLY A 166 13.98 -12.67 14.49
CA GLY A 166 14.14 -12.27 15.88
C GLY A 166 14.81 -10.90 16.06
N SER A 167 15.18 -10.23 14.96
CA SER A 167 15.69 -8.86 15.01
C SER A 167 14.62 -7.91 15.56
N LYS A 168 15.09 -6.95 16.35
CA LYS A 168 14.26 -5.91 16.97
C LYS A 168 14.84 -4.56 16.66
N SER A 169 13.99 -3.65 16.20
CA SER A 169 14.35 -2.27 15.97
C SER A 169 13.21 -1.36 16.39
N SER A 170 13.50 -0.07 16.55
CA SER A 170 12.48 0.92 16.93
C SER A 170 12.76 2.27 16.30
N ILE A 171 11.69 2.94 15.88
CA ILE A 171 11.70 4.31 15.38
C ILE A 171 11.01 5.17 16.43
N GLN A 172 11.78 6.03 17.10
CA GLN A 172 11.26 7.03 18.03
C GLN A 172 10.98 8.34 17.29
N MET A 173 9.83 8.95 17.56
CA MET A 173 9.41 10.23 16.99
C MET A 173 8.95 11.14 18.13
N ASN A 174 9.66 12.23 18.34
CA ASN A 174 9.22 13.27 19.27
C ASN A 174 8.15 14.18 18.59
N LYS A 175 7.60 15.15 19.33
CA LYS A 175 6.63 16.11 18.77
C LYS A 175 7.09 16.84 17.51
N ASN A 176 8.37 17.19 17.40
CA ASN A 176 8.89 17.87 16.22
C ASN A 176 8.96 16.92 15.01
N ASP A 177 9.38 15.67 15.23
CA ASP A 177 9.35 14.64 14.18
C ASP A 177 7.91 14.40 13.71
N LEU A 178 6.96 14.25 14.64
CA LEU A 178 5.54 14.04 14.34
C LEU A 178 4.91 15.22 13.58
N CYS A 179 5.26 16.46 13.96
CA CYS A 179 4.82 17.67 13.25
C CYS A 179 5.31 17.70 11.80
N LYS A 180 6.54 17.26 11.54
CA LYS A 180 7.04 17.22 10.18
C LYS A 180 6.41 16.08 9.39
N MET A 181 6.31 14.90 10.00
CA MET A 181 5.71 13.73 9.36
C MET A 181 4.20 13.87 9.12
N SER A 182 3.50 14.79 9.81
CA SER A 182 2.09 15.09 9.51
C SER A 182 1.85 15.77 8.17
N HIS A 183 2.89 16.31 7.52
CA HIS A 183 2.79 16.86 6.17
C HIS A 183 2.93 15.73 5.14
N GLU A 184 2.00 15.67 4.19
CA GLU A 184 2.03 14.70 3.09
C GLU A 184 3.08 15.10 2.04
N LEU A 185 3.88 14.13 1.61
CA LEU A 185 4.75 14.23 0.44
C LEU A 185 4.02 13.69 -0.80
N ASP A 186 4.29 14.26 -1.97
CA ASP A 186 3.87 13.64 -3.23
C ASP A 186 4.82 12.49 -3.59
N VAL A 187 4.64 11.37 -2.88
CA VAL A 187 5.46 10.16 -3.08
C VAL A 187 5.28 9.54 -4.45
N THR A 188 4.21 9.88 -5.17
CA THR A 188 3.98 9.37 -6.53
C THR A 188 4.92 10.00 -7.56
N SER A 189 5.49 11.18 -7.24
CA SER A 189 6.54 11.84 -8.01
C SER A 189 7.92 11.18 -7.85
N PHE A 190 8.10 10.31 -6.85
CA PHE A 190 9.41 9.70 -6.54
C PHE A 190 9.75 8.54 -7.45
N SER A 191 8.77 7.96 -8.14
CA SER A 191 9.01 6.88 -9.10
C SER A 191 9.57 7.47 -10.40
N GLN A 192 10.90 7.62 -10.47
CA GLN A 192 11.60 7.94 -11.70
C GLN A 192 11.56 6.73 -12.66
N ASP A 193 11.59 7.00 -13.97
CA ASP A 193 11.57 6.00 -15.05
C ASP A 193 10.28 5.17 -15.21
N MET A 194 9.17 5.59 -14.59
CA MET A 194 7.86 5.00 -14.87
C MET A 194 7.15 5.78 -15.97
N GLU A 195 6.81 5.08 -17.05
CA GLU A 195 5.86 5.56 -18.04
C GLU A 195 4.45 5.21 -17.59
N GLU A 196 3.51 6.15 -17.75
CA GLU A 196 2.09 5.89 -17.59
C GLU A 196 1.41 5.96 -18.95
N ARG A 197 0.65 4.91 -19.27
CA ARG A 197 -0.08 4.80 -20.53
C ARG A 197 -1.54 4.48 -20.27
N GLU A 198 -2.43 5.29 -20.82
CA GLU A 198 -3.85 4.95 -20.91
C GLU A 198 -4.13 4.17 -22.19
N SER A 199 -4.90 3.09 -22.08
CA SER A 199 -5.34 2.30 -23.22
C SER A 199 -6.78 1.81 -23.02
N VAL A 200 -7.54 1.72 -24.12
CA VAL A 200 -8.87 1.10 -24.10
C VAL A 200 -8.72 -0.39 -24.39
N VAL A 201 -9.13 -1.23 -23.45
CA VAL A 201 -8.96 -2.69 -23.53
C VAL A 201 -10.20 -3.43 -23.08
N PHE A 202 -10.35 -4.67 -23.54
CA PHE A 202 -11.31 -5.61 -23.00
C PHE A 202 -10.68 -6.42 -21.87
N ILE A 203 -11.39 -6.54 -20.75
CA ILE A 203 -10.97 -7.33 -19.59
C ILE A 203 -12.09 -8.24 -19.13
N LYS A 204 -11.74 -9.46 -18.73
CA LYS A 204 -12.68 -10.39 -18.09
C LYS A 204 -12.45 -10.38 -16.59
N VAL A 205 -13.47 -9.97 -15.83
CA VAL A 205 -13.32 -9.80 -14.38
C VAL A 205 -13.48 -11.13 -13.68
N VAL A 206 -12.50 -11.55 -12.89
CA VAL A 206 -12.54 -12.82 -12.14
C VAL A 206 -13.02 -12.57 -10.72
N LYS A 207 -12.39 -11.62 -10.05
CA LYS A 207 -12.65 -11.28 -8.65
C LYS A 207 -12.85 -9.77 -8.56
N PRO A 208 -14.11 -9.28 -8.60
CA PRO A 208 -14.37 -7.88 -8.38
C PRO A 208 -14.25 -7.52 -6.90
N ASP A 209 -13.81 -6.30 -6.64
CA ASP A 209 -13.95 -5.67 -5.33
C ASP A 209 -14.82 -4.41 -5.42
N LEU A 210 -16.09 -4.61 -5.10
CA LEU A 210 -17.07 -3.53 -5.13
C LEU A 210 -16.98 -2.63 -3.89
N VAL A 211 -16.21 -3.00 -2.86
CA VAL A 211 -16.20 -2.34 -1.53
C VAL A 211 -14.87 -1.65 -1.24
N GLY A 212 -13.85 -1.79 -2.09
CA GLY A 212 -12.55 -1.12 -1.96
C GLY A 212 -11.66 -1.70 -0.86
N LYS A 213 -11.84 -3.00 -0.53
CA LYS A 213 -11.05 -3.73 0.47
C LYS A 213 -9.87 -4.52 -0.12
N THR A 214 -9.88 -4.84 -1.42
CA THR A 214 -8.89 -5.68 -2.10
C THR A 214 -8.73 -5.30 -3.57
N LYS A 215 -7.61 -5.64 -4.21
CA LYS A 215 -7.47 -5.42 -5.66
C LYS A 215 -8.42 -6.30 -6.47
N TRP A 216 -8.90 -5.79 -7.59
CA TRP A 216 -9.61 -6.57 -8.60
C TRP A 216 -8.64 -7.54 -9.26
N THR A 217 -9.12 -8.72 -9.61
CA THR A 217 -8.37 -9.67 -10.45
C THR A 217 -9.10 -9.81 -11.78
N VAL A 218 -8.39 -9.56 -12.87
CA VAL A 218 -8.96 -9.56 -14.23
C VAL A 218 -8.02 -10.28 -15.20
N TYR A 219 -8.57 -10.80 -16.30
CA TYR A 219 -7.80 -11.25 -17.45
C TYR A 219 -7.85 -10.18 -18.55
N ARG A 220 -6.68 -9.74 -19.01
CA ARG A 220 -6.50 -9.03 -20.26
C ARG A 220 -5.94 -10.02 -21.27
N ASP A 221 -6.76 -10.43 -22.23
CA ASP A 221 -6.48 -11.55 -23.13
C ASP A 221 -6.14 -12.83 -22.34
N THR A 222 -4.89 -13.31 -22.40
CA THR A 222 -4.39 -14.46 -21.64
C THR A 222 -3.67 -14.07 -20.35
N GLN A 223 -3.39 -12.78 -20.15
CA GLN A 223 -2.64 -12.28 -19.01
C GLN A 223 -3.56 -11.99 -17.83
N LYS A 224 -3.30 -12.65 -16.70
CA LYS A 224 -3.93 -12.33 -15.42
C LYS A 224 -3.25 -11.10 -14.82
N ILE A 225 -4.03 -10.09 -14.44
CA ILE A 225 -3.53 -8.87 -13.79
C ILE A 225 -4.37 -8.54 -12.55
N THR A 226 -3.73 -7.87 -11.59
CA THR A 226 -4.39 -7.29 -10.41
C THR A 226 -4.41 -5.77 -10.52
N CYS A 227 -5.56 -5.15 -10.31
CA CYS A 227 -5.73 -3.69 -10.49
C CYS A 227 -6.68 -3.06 -9.46
N ASP A 228 -6.56 -1.75 -9.29
CA ASP A 228 -7.57 -0.94 -8.62
C ASP A 228 -8.61 -0.43 -9.63
N ILE A 229 -9.82 -0.12 -9.18
CA ILE A 229 -10.83 0.59 -9.97
C ILE A 229 -11.05 1.98 -9.36
N LEU A 230 -10.85 3.02 -10.16
CA LEU A 230 -10.99 4.41 -9.76
C LEU A 230 -12.34 5.00 -10.17
N ASP A 231 -13.11 4.29 -10.99
CA ASP A 231 -14.42 4.72 -11.47
C ASP A 231 -15.49 4.60 -10.38
N GLU A 232 -15.53 5.60 -9.49
CA GLU A 232 -16.54 5.68 -8.43
C GLU A 232 -17.97 5.85 -8.99
N GLY A 233 -18.12 6.36 -10.22
CA GLY A 233 -19.42 6.48 -10.87
C GLY A 233 -20.00 5.10 -11.16
N PHE A 234 -19.22 4.25 -11.82
CA PHE A 234 -19.57 2.85 -12.06
C PHE A 234 -19.81 2.09 -10.74
N LEU A 235 -18.89 2.21 -9.77
CA LEU A 235 -19.02 1.52 -8.49
C LEU A 235 -20.33 1.89 -7.76
N LYS A 236 -20.73 3.16 -7.79
CA LYS A 236 -22.01 3.60 -7.21
C LYS A 236 -23.20 2.96 -7.92
N LYS A 237 -23.24 2.94 -9.26
CA LYS A 237 -24.32 2.30 -10.03
C LYS A 237 -24.45 0.81 -9.69
N VAL A 238 -23.32 0.11 -9.53
CA VAL A 238 -23.33 -1.31 -9.13
C VAL A 238 -23.83 -1.47 -7.68
N ARG A 239 -23.32 -0.67 -6.75
CA ARG A 239 -23.74 -0.72 -5.32
C ARG A 239 -25.22 -0.40 -5.13
N ASN A 240 -25.75 0.52 -5.92
CA ASN A 240 -27.16 0.92 -5.89
C ASN A 240 -28.10 -0.06 -6.60
N GLY A 241 -27.54 -0.99 -7.39
CA GLY A 241 -28.31 -1.97 -8.15
C GLY A 241 -28.78 -1.50 -9.53
N ASP A 242 -28.37 -0.30 -9.98
CA ASP A 242 -28.66 0.22 -11.33
C ASP A 242 -27.98 -0.65 -12.41
N ILE A 243 -26.83 -1.22 -12.05
CA ILE A 243 -26.08 -2.17 -12.86
C ILE A 243 -25.94 -3.49 -12.11
N LEU A 244 -26.54 -4.54 -12.66
CA LEU A 244 -26.30 -5.90 -12.18
C LEU A 244 -24.90 -6.36 -12.64
N PHE A 245 -23.96 -6.41 -11.70
CA PHE A 245 -22.59 -6.82 -11.97
C PHE A 245 -22.22 -8.11 -11.24
N LYS A 246 -21.54 -9.03 -11.92
CA LYS A 246 -21.10 -10.33 -11.40
C LYS A 246 -19.69 -10.63 -11.89
N GLY A 247 -19.02 -11.53 -11.16
CA GLY A 247 -17.77 -12.12 -11.66
C GLY A 247 -17.98 -12.80 -13.02
N MET A 248 -16.90 -12.91 -13.78
CA MET A 248 -16.79 -13.43 -15.14
C MET A 248 -17.36 -12.56 -16.27
N MET A 249 -17.88 -11.37 -15.96
CA MET A 249 -18.35 -10.44 -16.99
C MET A 249 -17.17 -9.85 -17.78
N LEU A 250 -17.37 -9.71 -19.10
CA LEU A 250 -16.49 -8.94 -19.97
C LEU A 250 -16.80 -7.44 -19.82
N MET A 251 -15.75 -6.64 -19.77
CA MET A 251 -15.83 -5.19 -19.69
C MET A 251 -14.91 -4.56 -20.72
N LYS A 252 -15.32 -3.43 -21.28
CA LYS A 252 -14.45 -2.52 -22.03
C LYS A 252 -14.13 -1.33 -21.13
N VAL A 253 -12.84 -1.10 -20.89
CA VAL A 253 -12.39 -0.12 -19.90
C VAL A 253 -11.27 0.75 -20.45
N LYS A 254 -11.09 1.93 -19.85
CA LYS A 254 -9.81 2.65 -19.87
C LYS A 254 -8.92 2.09 -18.77
N LEU A 255 -7.79 1.52 -19.18
CA LEU A 255 -6.79 0.95 -18.31
C LEU A 255 -5.55 1.84 -18.30
N LEU A 256 -5.26 2.43 -17.16
CA LEU A 256 -3.99 3.07 -16.86
C LEU A 256 -2.98 2.00 -16.49
N SER A 257 -1.93 1.89 -17.29
CA SER A 257 -0.80 0.99 -17.06
C SER A 257 0.41 1.84 -16.73
N ARG A 258 0.96 1.65 -15.53
CA ARG A 258 2.20 2.29 -15.09
C ARG A 258 3.30 1.23 -15.06
N TYR A 259 4.30 1.39 -15.90
CA TYR A 259 5.38 0.41 -16.06
C TYR A 259 6.72 1.12 -16.22
N LYS A 260 7.79 0.43 -15.82
CA LYS A 260 9.13 0.99 -15.95
C LYS A 260 9.61 0.88 -17.40
N ILE A 261 10.35 1.89 -17.85
CA ILE A 261 11.12 1.85 -19.10
C ILE A 261 12.61 1.62 -18.79
N LEU A 262 13.27 0.79 -19.59
CA LEU A 262 14.71 0.64 -19.61
C LEU A 262 15.35 1.84 -20.33
N ASP A 263 16.65 2.05 -20.17
CA ASP A 263 17.41 3.12 -20.84
C ASP A 263 17.30 3.08 -22.38
N ASN A 264 16.98 1.91 -22.94
CA ASN A 264 16.75 1.70 -24.36
C ASN A 264 15.31 2.02 -24.82
N GLY A 265 14.44 2.51 -23.92
CA GLY A 265 13.04 2.86 -24.17
C GLY A 265 12.05 1.68 -24.20
N LEU A 266 12.48 0.46 -23.90
CA LEU A 266 11.59 -0.71 -23.84
C LEU A 266 11.02 -0.92 -22.42
N PRO A 267 9.83 -1.50 -22.26
CA PRO A 267 9.30 -1.87 -20.95
C PRO A 267 10.22 -2.86 -20.21
N ASP A 268 10.51 -2.56 -18.94
CA ASP A 268 11.22 -3.45 -18.03
C ASP A 268 10.26 -4.51 -17.47
N ASN A 269 10.26 -5.69 -18.09
CA ASN A 269 9.40 -6.81 -17.68
C ASN A 269 9.84 -7.50 -16.37
N THR A 270 10.97 -7.10 -15.77
CA THR A 270 11.38 -7.61 -14.44
C THR A 270 10.64 -6.93 -13.30
N VAL A 271 10.06 -5.75 -13.57
CA VAL A 271 9.24 -4.99 -12.63
C VAL A 271 7.77 -5.24 -12.94
N LYS A 272 7.01 -5.58 -11.91
CA LYS A 272 5.56 -5.75 -12.07
C LYS A 272 4.91 -4.40 -12.39
N ALA A 273 4.23 -4.32 -13.53
CA ALA A 273 3.45 -3.14 -13.88
C ALA A 273 2.25 -2.95 -12.93
N ILE A 274 1.91 -1.70 -12.66
CA ILE A 274 0.75 -1.32 -11.86
C ILE A 274 -0.39 -0.98 -12.81
N TYR A 275 -1.58 -1.50 -12.51
CA TYR A 275 -2.76 -1.32 -13.35
C TYR A 275 -3.89 -0.67 -12.55
N LYS A 276 -4.54 0.33 -13.14
CA LYS A 276 -5.74 0.97 -12.60
C LYS A 276 -6.79 1.10 -13.70
N ILE A 277 -8.03 0.71 -13.41
CA ILE A 277 -9.18 0.97 -14.27
C ILE A 277 -9.64 2.39 -13.97
N SER A 278 -9.38 3.33 -14.89
CA SER A 278 -9.79 4.73 -14.74
C SER A 278 -11.27 4.93 -15.03
N GLU A 279 -11.80 4.19 -16.01
CA GLU A 279 -13.20 4.33 -16.47
C GLU A 279 -13.73 3.01 -17.03
N VAL A 280 -14.99 2.68 -16.71
CA VAL A 280 -15.72 1.58 -17.33
C VAL A 280 -16.62 2.11 -18.44
N LEU A 281 -16.33 1.73 -19.67
CA LEU A 281 -17.05 2.21 -20.86
C LEU A 281 -18.27 1.35 -21.15
N GLU A 282 -18.06 0.03 -21.21
CA GLU A 282 -19.11 -0.93 -21.56
C GLU A 282 -18.99 -2.19 -20.70
N ILE A 283 -20.13 -2.82 -20.43
CA ILE A 283 -20.22 -4.11 -19.76
C ILE A 283 -21.06 -5.09 -20.57
N GLU A 284 -20.70 -6.37 -20.50
CA GLU A 284 -21.47 -7.43 -21.14
C GLU A 284 -22.72 -7.78 -20.33
N ILE A 285 -23.91 -7.52 -20.89
CA ILE A 285 -25.20 -7.97 -20.35
C ILE A 285 -25.87 -8.82 -21.41
N ASP A 286 -26.30 -10.04 -21.06
CA ASP A 286 -26.98 -10.97 -21.97
C ASP A 286 -26.25 -11.15 -23.31
N ASN A 287 -24.92 -11.30 -23.26
CA ASN A 287 -24.01 -11.44 -24.40
C ASN A 287 -23.96 -10.22 -25.34
N LYS A 288 -24.33 -9.03 -24.85
CA LYS A 288 -24.21 -7.76 -25.57
C LYS A 288 -23.44 -6.75 -24.75
N MET A 289 -22.53 -6.01 -25.38
CA MET A 289 -21.88 -4.87 -24.74
C MET A 289 -22.87 -3.71 -24.64
N VAL A 290 -23.04 -3.19 -23.43
CA VAL A 290 -23.93 -2.06 -23.13
C VAL A 290 -23.10 -0.95 -22.52
N ASN A 291 -23.33 0.28 -22.98
CA ASN A 291 -22.63 1.46 -22.48
C ASN A 291 -23.07 1.77 -21.03
N VAL A 292 -22.09 1.96 -20.15
CA VAL A 292 -22.32 2.29 -18.74
C VAL A 292 -22.91 3.69 -18.57
N ALA A 293 -22.64 4.63 -19.49
CA ALA A 293 -23.22 5.97 -19.46
C ALA A 293 -24.72 6.00 -19.79
N GLU A 294 -25.23 5.00 -20.51
CA GLU A 294 -26.63 4.90 -20.93
C GLU A 294 -27.55 4.21 -19.90
N LYS A 295 -26.96 3.73 -18.80
CA LYS A 295 -27.62 3.05 -17.67
C LYS A 295 -27.68 3.98 -16.47
#